data_AF-A0AAW2U8E2-F1
#
_entry.id   AF-A0AAW2U8E2-F1
#
_cell.length_a   1.000
_cell.length_b   1.000
_cell.length_c   1.000
_cell.angle_alpha   90.00
_cell.angle_beta   90.00
_cell.angle_gamma   90.00
#
_symmetry.space_group_name_H-M   'P 1'
#
loop_
_entity.id
_entity.type
_entity.pdbx_description
1 polymer ?
#
loop_
_entity_poly.entity_id
_entity_poly.type
_entity_poly.pdbx_seq_one_letter_code
_entity_poly.pdbx_strand_id
1 'polypeptide(L)'
;MTTPRGSTGETSFSLVYGTEAIIPAELGIPSHRVMNFFEECNENLLRKNLDLIEELREKAFLRIQGYKNIMINSYNKRVKTRSFQVGDLVLRRADALKPVGKLDPVWEGPYKITGIIGKGAYELEDPEGRPLPRPWNVHNLKKYFHTGFHKQTQGLRAFLKFDPQGSHILHFSHP
;
A
#
# COMPACT_ATOMS: atom_id res chain seq x y z
N MET A 1 -14.65 23.95 -3.33
CA MET A 1 -15.56 23.55 -4.44
C MET A 1 -15.29 24.26 -5.77
N THR A 2 -14.54 25.37 -5.75
CA THR A 2 -14.23 26.20 -6.94
C THR A 2 -12.89 25.86 -7.61
N THR A 3 -12.11 24.94 -7.04
CA THR A 3 -10.86 24.47 -7.64
C THR A 3 -11.15 23.31 -8.61
N PRO A 4 -10.68 23.36 -9.86
CA PRO A 4 -10.80 22.25 -10.78
C PRO A 4 -10.07 21.02 -10.26
N ARG A 5 -10.68 19.84 -10.35
CA ARG A 5 -10.03 18.59 -9.95
C ARG A 5 -9.21 18.06 -11.12
N GLY A 6 -7.94 17.70 -10.90
CA GLY A 6 -7.07 17.22 -11.99
C GLY A 6 -7.62 16.02 -12.80
N SER A 7 -8.47 15.18 -12.19
CA SER A 7 -9.09 14.04 -12.87
C SER A 7 -10.27 14.41 -13.80
N THR A 8 -10.96 15.52 -13.55
CA THR A 8 -12.09 16.00 -14.36
C THR A 8 -11.72 17.21 -15.20
N GLY A 9 -10.73 17.99 -14.74
CA GLY A 9 -10.41 19.33 -15.24
C GLY A 9 -11.50 20.38 -14.98
N GLU A 10 -12.55 20.02 -14.23
CA GLU A 10 -13.72 20.86 -13.93
C GLU A 10 -13.88 21.02 -12.42
N THR A 11 -14.52 22.12 -12.00
CA THR A 11 -14.88 22.34 -10.59
C THR A 11 -16.12 21.53 -10.23
N SER A 12 -16.27 21.14 -8.96
CA SER A 12 -17.51 20.47 -8.54
C SER A 12 -18.74 21.38 -8.67
N PHE A 13 -18.56 22.69 -8.51
CA PHE A 13 -19.65 23.66 -8.65
C PHE A 13 -20.12 23.77 -10.10
N SER A 14 -19.20 23.88 -11.07
CA SER A 14 -19.56 23.98 -12.49
C SER A 14 -20.23 22.71 -13.03
N LEU A 15 -19.90 21.53 -12.50
CA LEU A 15 -20.59 20.29 -12.85
C LEU A 15 -22.05 20.25 -12.36
N VAL A 16 -22.35 20.89 -11.24
CA VAL A 16 -23.71 20.91 -10.67
C VAL A 16 -24.54 22.02 -11.31
N TYR A 17 -23.99 23.22 -11.40
CA TYR A 17 -24.72 24.45 -11.74
C TYR A 17 -24.43 24.99 -13.15
N GLY A 18 -23.51 24.38 -13.89
CA GLY A 18 -23.18 24.76 -15.27
C GLY A 18 -22.28 25.98 -15.41
N THR A 19 -21.93 26.64 -14.31
CA THR A 19 -21.14 27.87 -14.31
C THR A 19 -20.07 27.86 -13.22
N GLU A 20 -19.04 28.69 -13.35
CA GLU A 20 -18.05 28.85 -12.29
C GLU A 20 -18.59 29.73 -11.15
N ALA A 21 -18.47 29.25 -9.92
CA ALA A 21 -18.79 30.05 -8.74
C ALA A 21 -17.86 31.25 -8.59
N ILE A 22 -18.43 32.37 -8.11
CA ILE A 22 -17.65 33.51 -7.62
C ILE A 22 -16.99 33.09 -6.30
N ILE A 23 -15.68 33.28 -6.21
CA ILE A 23 -14.91 32.94 -5.01
C ILE A 23 -15.02 34.10 -4.02
N PRO A 24 -15.10 33.86 -2.68
CA PRO A 24 -15.19 34.94 -1.70
C PRO A 24 -14.10 36.02 -1.81
N ALA A 25 -12.89 35.66 -2.26
CA ALA A 25 -11.81 36.62 -2.50
C ALA A 25 -12.16 37.66 -3.58
N GLU A 26 -12.93 37.30 -4.60
CA GLU A 26 -13.38 38.20 -5.66
C GLU A 26 -14.44 39.21 -5.18
N LEU A 27 -15.08 38.94 -4.03
CA LEU A 27 -16.00 39.88 -3.39
C LEU A 27 -15.25 40.90 -2.52
N GLY A 28 -14.12 40.50 -1.93
CA GLY A 28 -13.27 41.40 -1.15
C GLY A 28 -12.44 42.35 -2.01
N ILE A 29 -12.02 41.89 -3.20
CA ILE A 29 -11.37 42.70 -4.23
C ILE A 29 -12.16 42.47 -5.53
N PRO A 30 -12.97 43.45 -5.98
CA PRO A 30 -13.86 43.27 -7.12
C PRO A 30 -13.12 42.75 -8.36
N SER A 31 -13.42 41.52 -8.75
CA SER A 31 -12.91 40.94 -10.00
C SER A 31 -13.59 41.60 -11.20
N HIS A 32 -13.00 41.47 -12.39
CA HIS A 32 -13.63 41.97 -13.63
C HIS A 32 -15.06 41.43 -13.82
N ARG A 33 -15.33 40.20 -13.37
CA ARG A 33 -16.66 39.57 -13.42
C ARG A 33 -17.67 40.30 -12.53
N VAL A 34 -17.23 40.76 -11.35
CA VAL A 34 -18.07 41.51 -10.40
C VAL A 34 -18.28 42.94 -10.88
N MET A 35 -17.22 43.61 -11.38
CA MET A 35 -17.30 45.00 -11.84
C MET A 35 -18.17 45.19 -13.09
N ASN A 36 -18.17 44.21 -14.00
CA ASN A 36 -18.89 44.27 -15.28
C ASN A 36 -20.13 43.36 -15.29
N PHE A 37 -20.77 43.19 -14.14
CA PHE A 37 -22.00 42.41 -14.02
C PHE A 37 -23.19 43.18 -14.63
N PHE A 38 -23.80 42.59 -15.67
CA PHE A 38 -25.05 43.07 -16.26
C PHE A 38 -26.07 41.94 -16.19
N GLU A 39 -27.18 42.18 -15.50
CA GLU A 39 -28.17 41.17 -15.15
C GLU A 39 -28.75 40.47 -16.40
N GLU A 40 -29.20 41.24 -17.39
CA GLU A 40 -29.78 40.71 -18.64
C GLU A 40 -28.78 39.85 -19.44
N CYS A 41 -27.52 40.30 -19.54
CA CYS A 41 -26.47 39.54 -20.19
C CYS A 41 -26.16 38.24 -19.43
N ASN A 42 -26.14 38.28 -18.09
CA ASN A 42 -25.88 37.14 -17.25
C ASN A 42 -27.01 36.09 -17.31
N GLU A 43 -28.27 36.52 -17.35
CA GLU A 43 -29.40 35.60 -17.50
C GLU A 43 -29.35 34.86 -18.84
N ASN A 44 -29.08 35.58 -19.93
CA ASN A 44 -28.92 34.99 -21.25
C ASN A 44 -27.73 34.00 -21.30
N LEU A 45 -26.61 34.33 -20.64
CA LEU A 45 -25.46 33.44 -20.54
C LEU A 45 -25.78 32.20 -19.69
N LEU A 46 -26.53 32.36 -18.60
CA LEU A 46 -26.94 31.24 -17.74
C LEU A 46 -27.81 30.24 -18.50
N ARG A 47 -28.78 30.71 -19.31
CA ARG A 47 -29.59 29.83 -20.17
C ARG A 47 -28.72 29.00 -21.11
N LYS A 48 -27.76 29.64 -21.79
CA LYS A 48 -26.81 28.93 -22.67
C LYS A 48 -25.96 27.92 -21.89
N ASN A 49 -25.51 28.25 -20.69
CA ASN A 49 -24.73 27.33 -19.87
C ASN A 49 -25.54 26.11 -19.42
N LEU A 50 -26.86 26.26 -19.20
CA LEU A 50 -27.75 25.14 -18.90
C LEU A 50 -27.89 24.20 -20.10
N ASP A 51 -27.94 24.72 -21.32
CA ASP A 51 -27.96 23.89 -22.54
C ASP A 51 -26.65 23.10 -22.71
N LEU A 52 -25.51 23.68 -22.30
CA LEU A 52 -24.18 23.08 -22.43
C LEU A 52 -23.73 22.23 -21.23
N ILE A 53 -24.50 22.20 -20.14
CA ILE A 53 -24.08 21.51 -18.90
C ILE A 53 -23.93 20.01 -19.10
N GLU A 54 -24.72 19.42 -19.99
CA GLU A 54 -24.66 17.99 -20.32
C GLU A 54 -23.35 17.66 -21.04
N GLU A 55 -22.96 18.47 -22.03
CA GLU A 55 -21.68 18.32 -22.73
C GLU A 55 -20.49 18.44 -21.76
N LEU A 56 -20.57 19.39 -20.83
CA LEU A 56 -19.54 19.59 -19.80
C LEU A 56 -19.42 18.35 -18.91
N ARG A 57 -20.55 17.77 -18.48
CA ARG A 57 -20.59 16.54 -17.68
C ARG A 57 -20.06 15.34 -18.44
N GLU A 58 -20.41 15.19 -19.71
CA GLU A 58 -19.92 14.11 -20.57
C GLU A 58 -18.40 14.19 -20.75
N LYS A 59 -17.88 15.39 -21.06
CA LYS A 59 -16.44 15.63 -21.17
C LYS A 59 -15.70 15.29 -19.87
N ALA A 60 -16.24 15.71 -18.73
CA ALA A 60 -15.67 15.38 -17.43
C ALA A 60 -15.71 13.87 -17.15
N PHE A 61 -16.78 13.19 -17.55
CA PHE A 61 -16.91 11.74 -17.43
C PHE A 61 -15.85 11.00 -18.26
N LEU A 62 -15.68 11.38 -19.54
CA LEU A 62 -14.66 10.79 -20.42
C LEU A 62 -13.25 10.96 -19.84
N ARG A 63 -12.94 12.15 -19.28
CA ARG A 63 -11.67 12.39 -18.59
C ARG A 63 -11.49 11.48 -17.37
N ILE A 64 -12.52 11.29 -16.55
CA ILE A 64 -12.47 10.37 -15.41
C ILE A 64 -12.16 8.95 -15.88
N GLN A 65 -12.82 8.47 -16.94
CA GLN A 65 -12.57 7.13 -17.47
C GLN A 65 -11.13 6.98 -17.96
N GLY A 66 -10.63 7.95 -18.73
CA GLY A 66 -9.23 7.98 -19.17
C GLY A 66 -8.25 7.99 -17.99
N TYR A 67 -8.50 8.84 -16.98
CA TYR A 67 -7.68 8.93 -15.79
C TYR A 67 -7.65 7.61 -15.00
N LYS A 68 -8.81 6.96 -14.83
CA LYS A 68 -8.91 5.64 -14.20
C LYS A 68 -8.08 4.59 -14.96
N ASN A 69 -8.15 4.58 -16.29
CA ASN A 69 -7.38 3.65 -17.11
C ASN A 69 -5.87 3.88 -16.98
N ILE A 70 -5.43 5.13 -16.98
CA ILE A 70 -4.02 5.48 -16.76
C ILE A 70 -3.57 4.99 -15.38
N MET A 71 -4.37 5.19 -14.33
CA MET A 71 -4.08 4.72 -12.99
C MET A 71 -3.98 3.19 -12.91
N ILE A 72 -4.95 2.47 -13.49
CA ILE A 72 -4.97 1.00 -13.54
C ILE A 72 -3.72 0.49 -14.26
N ASN A 73 -3.40 1.04 -15.44
CA ASN A 73 -2.24 0.64 -16.22
C ASN A 73 -0.93 0.92 -15.48
N SER A 74 -0.82 2.09 -14.84
CA SER A 74 0.35 2.47 -14.04
C SER A 74 0.53 1.56 -12.83
N TYR A 75 -0.57 1.15 -12.19
CA TYR A 75 -0.55 0.18 -11.11
C TYR A 75 -0.13 -1.21 -11.62
N ASN A 76 -0.84 -1.75 -12.61
CA ASN A 76 -0.59 -3.08 -13.17
C ASN A 76 0.83 -3.22 -13.72
N LYS A 77 1.39 -2.17 -14.36
CA LYS A 77 2.77 -2.16 -14.84
C LYS A 77 3.81 -2.30 -13.72
N ARG A 78 3.51 -1.83 -12.50
CA ARG A 78 4.43 -1.85 -11.35
C ARG A 78 4.25 -3.10 -10.47
N VAL A 79 3.07 -3.73 -10.50
CA VAL A 79 2.81 -4.93 -9.72
C VAL A 79 3.58 -6.11 -10.32
N LYS A 80 4.52 -6.66 -9.55
CA LYS A 80 5.13 -7.96 -9.84
C LYS A 80 4.32 -9.04 -9.15
N THR A 81 3.63 -9.88 -9.93
CA THR A 81 2.92 -11.04 -9.39
C THR A 81 3.93 -11.96 -8.72
N ARG A 82 3.78 -12.15 -7.41
CA ARG A 82 4.53 -13.14 -6.64
C ARG A 82 3.60 -14.33 -6.46
N SER A 83 4.11 -15.53 -6.73
CA SER A 83 3.42 -16.77 -6.41
C SER A 83 4.39 -17.72 -5.74
N PHE A 84 3.85 -18.58 -4.91
CA PHE A 84 4.61 -19.62 -4.24
C PHE A 84 3.91 -20.96 -4.43
N GLN A 85 4.68 -22.04 -4.32
CA GLN A 85 4.17 -23.40 -4.41
C GLN A 85 4.16 -24.07 -3.04
N VAL A 86 3.33 -25.10 -2.87
CA VAL A 86 3.39 -25.97 -1.70
C VAL A 86 4.80 -26.56 -1.59
N GLY A 87 5.38 -26.49 -0.40
CA GLY A 87 6.76 -26.88 -0.12
C GLY A 87 7.79 -25.75 -0.21
N ASP A 88 7.47 -24.60 -0.81
CA ASP A 88 8.37 -23.43 -0.78
C ASP A 88 8.61 -22.97 0.66
N LEU A 89 9.87 -22.62 0.97
CA LEU A 89 10.22 -21.93 2.20
C LEU A 89 10.06 -20.42 2.01
N VAL A 90 9.44 -19.77 3.00
CA VAL A 90 9.16 -18.34 3.00
C VAL A 90 9.46 -17.71 4.35
N LEU A 91 9.84 -16.44 4.33
CA LEU A 91 9.82 -15.56 5.49
C LEU A 91 8.48 -14.83 5.53
N ARG A 92 7.92 -14.67 6.73
CA ARG A 92 6.71 -13.87 6.95
C ARG A 92 7.06 -12.54 7.59
N ARG A 93 6.25 -11.52 7.34
CA ARG A 93 6.37 -10.23 8.03
C ARG A 93 5.97 -10.34 9.50
N ALA A 94 6.84 -9.92 10.41
CA ALA A 94 6.60 -9.93 11.85
C ALA A 94 5.56 -8.87 12.28
N ASP A 95 5.59 -7.71 11.61
CA ASP A 95 4.74 -6.55 11.86
C ASP A 95 3.27 -6.76 11.43
N ALA A 96 3.00 -7.78 10.62
CA ALA A 96 1.64 -8.15 10.21
C ALA A 96 0.78 -8.75 11.35
N LEU A 97 1.37 -9.03 12.52
CA LEU A 97 0.67 -9.49 13.73
C LEU A 97 0.71 -8.48 14.87
N LYS A 98 1.87 -7.87 15.07
CA LYS A 98 2.16 -7.02 16.24
C LYS A 98 3.12 -5.91 15.83
N PRO A 99 3.05 -4.72 16.44
CA PRO A 99 4.08 -3.72 16.26
C PRO A 99 5.45 -4.30 16.62
N VAL A 100 6.41 -4.12 15.73
CA VAL A 100 7.79 -4.59 15.86
C VAL A 100 8.65 -3.38 16.24
N GLY A 101 9.53 -3.51 17.23
CA GLY A 101 10.40 -2.42 17.65
C GLY A 101 11.32 -1.98 16.51
N LYS A 102 11.84 -0.75 16.57
CA LYS A 102 12.72 -0.18 15.51
C LYS A 102 13.96 -1.03 15.21
N LEU A 103 14.37 -1.91 16.13
CA LEU A 103 15.55 -2.77 16.03
C LEU A 103 15.21 -4.26 15.87
N ASP A 104 13.94 -4.63 15.93
CA ASP A 104 13.52 -6.02 15.81
C ASP A 104 13.47 -6.43 14.32
N PRO A 105 13.76 -7.71 14.00
CA PRO A 105 13.72 -8.18 12.62
C PRO A 105 12.30 -8.13 12.05
N VAL A 106 12.15 -7.45 10.91
CA VAL A 106 10.86 -7.26 10.22
C VAL A 106 10.36 -8.57 9.56
N TRP A 107 11.26 -9.51 9.30
CA TRP A 107 10.95 -10.80 8.66
C TRP A 107 11.32 -11.96 9.59
N GLU A 108 10.37 -12.87 9.81
CA GLU A 108 10.51 -14.07 10.64
C GLU A 108 10.44 -15.33 9.78
N GLY A 109 11.14 -16.40 10.16
CA GLY A 109 11.09 -17.70 9.48
C GLY A 109 12.46 -18.36 9.37
N PRO A 110 12.58 -19.50 8.66
CA PRO A 110 11.71 -19.94 7.55
C PRO A 110 10.44 -20.69 7.96
N TYR A 111 9.37 -20.49 7.19
CA TYR A 111 8.11 -21.25 7.24
C TYR A 111 7.92 -22.01 5.94
N LYS A 112 7.26 -23.17 5.98
CA LYS A 112 6.95 -23.95 4.78
C LYS A 112 5.51 -23.69 4.35
N ILE A 113 5.28 -23.51 3.05
CA ILE A 113 3.93 -23.42 2.51
C ILE A 113 3.31 -24.83 2.45
N THR A 114 2.12 -24.98 3.03
CA THR A 114 1.38 -26.25 3.04
C THR A 114 0.16 -26.23 2.15
N GLY A 115 -0.44 -25.07 1.93
CA GLY A 115 -1.67 -24.92 1.16
C GLY A 115 -1.75 -23.59 0.41
N ILE A 116 -2.48 -23.61 -0.71
CA ILE A 116 -2.81 -22.42 -1.50
C ILE A 116 -4.33 -22.24 -1.44
N ILE A 117 -4.80 -21.24 -0.72
CA ILE A 117 -6.25 -20.99 -0.57
C ILE A 117 -6.82 -20.24 -1.78
N GLY A 118 -5.99 -19.46 -2.46
CA GLY A 118 -6.38 -18.65 -3.63
C GLY A 118 -6.30 -17.14 -3.35
N LYS A 119 -6.37 -16.34 -4.42
CA LYS A 119 -6.24 -14.86 -4.37
C LYS A 119 -4.98 -14.35 -3.65
N GLY A 120 -3.91 -15.16 -3.64
CA GLY A 120 -2.64 -14.82 -2.98
C GLY A 120 -2.61 -15.09 -1.47
N ALA A 121 -3.51 -15.90 -0.92
CA ALA A 121 -3.44 -16.38 0.47
C ALA A 121 -2.86 -17.80 0.54
N TYR A 122 -1.97 -18.03 1.51
CA TYR A 122 -1.23 -19.28 1.70
C TYR A 122 -1.31 -19.76 3.14
N GLU A 123 -1.34 -21.07 3.34
CA GLU A 123 -1.18 -21.71 4.65
C GLU A 123 0.30 -22.01 4.89
N LEU A 124 0.72 -21.81 6.15
CA LEU A 124 2.11 -21.94 6.56
C LEU A 124 2.24 -22.94 7.70
N GLU A 125 3.39 -23.59 7.75
CA GLU A 125 3.83 -24.48 8.83
C GLU A 125 5.18 -23.98 9.37
N ASP A 126 5.35 -24.04 10.69
CA ASP A 126 6.60 -23.71 11.36
C ASP A 126 7.67 -24.80 11.16
N PRO A 127 8.96 -24.55 11.48
CA PRO A 127 10.00 -25.56 11.37
C PRO A 127 9.75 -26.84 12.19
N GLU A 128 8.92 -26.76 13.23
CA GLU A 128 8.53 -27.88 14.09
C GLU A 128 7.35 -28.69 13.53
N GLY A 129 6.83 -28.31 12.37
CA GLY A 129 5.73 -29.02 11.71
C GLY A 129 4.33 -28.61 12.17
N ARG A 130 4.20 -27.53 12.95
CA ARG A 130 2.91 -27.03 13.43
C ARG A 130 2.32 -26.04 12.43
N PRO A 131 1.05 -26.21 12.04
CA PRO A 131 0.38 -25.26 11.16
C PRO A 131 0.15 -23.93 11.88
N LEU A 132 0.35 -22.82 11.17
CA LEU A 132 -0.02 -21.51 11.67
C LEU A 132 -1.55 -21.36 11.61
N PRO A 133 -2.17 -20.75 12.63
CA PRO A 133 -3.63 -20.75 12.79
C PRO A 133 -4.38 -19.91 11.75
N ARG A 134 -3.67 -19.08 10.99
CA ARG A 134 -4.27 -18.18 10.00
C ARG A 134 -3.52 -18.23 8.68
N PRO A 135 -4.21 -18.02 7.55
CA PRO A 135 -3.56 -17.89 6.25
C PRO A 135 -2.87 -16.53 6.10
N TRP A 136 -1.86 -16.52 5.24
CA TRP A 136 -0.97 -15.37 5.03
C TRP A 136 -1.07 -14.85 3.60
N ASN A 137 -1.27 -13.54 3.46
CA ASN A 137 -1.26 -12.87 2.16
C ASN A 137 0.15 -12.82 1.58
N VAL A 138 0.27 -13.02 0.27
CA VAL A 138 1.51 -12.98 -0.52
C VAL A 138 2.35 -11.72 -0.29
N HIS A 139 1.72 -10.58 -0.01
CA HIS A 139 2.41 -9.33 0.28
C HIS A 139 3.23 -9.39 1.57
N ASN A 140 2.81 -10.22 2.52
CA ASN A 140 3.48 -10.43 3.81
C ASN A 140 4.46 -11.61 3.77
N LEU A 141 4.76 -12.14 2.59
CA LEU A 141 5.64 -13.29 2.39
C LEU A 141 6.80 -12.95 1.44
N LYS A 142 7.96 -13.55 1.72
CA LYS A 142 9.16 -13.44 0.88
C LYS A 142 9.79 -14.82 0.72
N LYS A 143 10.18 -15.20 -0.51
CA LYS A 143 10.84 -16.48 -0.76
C LYS A 143 12.15 -16.57 0.05
N TYR A 144 12.33 -17.67 0.76
CA TYR A 144 13.56 -18.02 1.44
C TYR A 144 14.31 -19.04 0.58
N PHE A 145 15.57 -18.73 0.26
CA PHE A 145 16.46 -19.67 -0.43
C PHE A 145 17.45 -20.17 0.61
N HIS A 146 17.52 -21.49 0.81
CA HIS A 146 18.54 -22.08 1.65
C HIS A 146 19.88 -22.00 0.90
N THR A 147 20.65 -20.93 1.12
CA THR A 147 22.04 -20.87 0.67
C THR A 147 22.84 -21.85 1.52
N GLY A 148 23.17 -23.00 0.93
CA GLY A 148 23.99 -24.04 1.55
C GLY A 148 25.43 -23.56 1.78
N PHE A 149 25.64 -22.85 2.90
CA PHE A 149 26.93 -22.74 3.58
C PHE A 149 26.68 -22.61 5.08
N HIS A 150 26.13 -23.67 5.69
CA HIS A 150 26.43 -23.93 7.08
C HIS A 150 27.11 -25.29 7.14
N LYS A 151 28.44 -25.27 7.24
CA LYS A 151 29.18 -26.45 7.69
C LYS A 151 28.54 -26.89 9.01
N GLN A 152 28.28 -28.17 9.08
CA GLN A 152 27.81 -28.89 10.24
C GLN A 152 28.84 -28.69 11.35
N THR A 153 28.59 -27.78 12.29
CA THR A 153 29.28 -27.81 13.58
C THR A 153 28.41 -28.64 14.51
N GLN A 154 28.61 -29.95 14.39
CA GLN A 154 28.20 -30.91 15.42
C GLN A 154 28.96 -30.54 16.70
N GLY A 155 28.24 -30.42 17.81
CA GLY A 155 28.81 -30.47 19.15
C GLY A 155 29.36 -29.14 19.70
N LEU A 156 28.59 -28.50 20.59
CA LEU A 156 28.95 -28.36 22.00
C LEU A 156 27.87 -27.53 22.70
N ARG A 157 27.01 -28.22 23.44
CA ARG A 157 26.05 -27.63 24.35
C ARG A 157 26.82 -27.22 25.61
N ALA A 158 27.26 -25.96 25.68
CA ALA A 158 27.80 -25.41 26.91
C ALA A 158 26.63 -25.03 27.84
N PHE A 159 26.39 -25.86 28.87
CA PHE A 159 25.58 -25.46 30.00
C PHE A 159 26.42 -24.56 30.91
N LEU A 160 26.15 -23.26 30.90
CA LEU A 160 26.62 -22.36 31.96
C LEU A 160 25.74 -22.60 33.20
N LYS A 161 26.26 -23.34 34.18
CA LYS A 161 25.78 -23.24 35.57
C LYS A 161 26.65 -22.21 36.28
N PHE A 162 25.98 -21.18 36.79
CA PHE A 162 26.54 -20.17 37.67
C PHE A 162 26.62 -20.76 39.09
N ASP A 163 27.80 -20.68 39.73
CA ASP A 163 27.98 -21.00 41.15
C ASP A 163 28.66 -19.77 41.82
N PRO A 164 28.19 -19.27 42.98
CA PRO A 164 28.46 -17.90 43.42
C PRO A 164 29.69 -17.76 44.31
N GLN A 165 30.75 -18.54 44.10
CA GLN A 165 32.01 -18.39 44.85
C GLN A 165 33.21 -18.55 43.92
N GLY A 166 33.90 -17.44 43.67
CA GLY A 166 34.93 -17.32 42.64
C GLY A 166 36.17 -18.19 42.87
N SER A 167 36.48 -19.05 41.89
CA SER A 167 37.86 -19.34 41.49
C SER A 167 37.87 -19.93 40.07
N HIS A 168 38.69 -19.36 39.19
CA HIS A 168 38.90 -19.81 37.81
C HIS A 168 40.05 -20.82 37.76
N ILE A 169 39.84 -21.99 37.18
CA ILE A 169 40.94 -22.84 36.67
C ILE A 169 40.57 -23.33 35.27
N LEU A 170 41.34 -22.87 34.27
CA LEU A 170 41.31 -23.39 32.90
C LEU A 170 42.23 -24.61 32.84
N HIS A 171 41.70 -25.78 32.47
CA HIS A 171 42.52 -26.90 31.99
C HIS A 171 42.12 -27.23 30.55
N PHE A 172 43.08 -27.11 29.63
CA PHE A 172 42.99 -27.59 28.26
C PHE A 172 43.65 -28.98 28.17
N SER A 173 42.98 -29.96 27.58
CA SER A 173 43.63 -31.16 27.04
C SER A 173 43.09 -31.48 25.66
N HIS A 174 43.98 -31.56 24.67
CA HIS A 174 43.73 -32.07 23.32
C HIS A 174 43.76 -33.60 23.30
N PRO A 175 43.08 -34.20 22.33
CA PRO A 175 43.75 -35.06 21.35
C PRO A 175 43.64 -34.51 19.93
#